data_AF-A0A950TKC3-F1
#
_entry.id   AF-A0A950TKC3-F1
#
_cell.length_a   1.000
_cell.length_b   1.000
_cell.length_c   1.000
_cell.angle_alpha   90.00
_cell.angle_beta   90.00
_cell.angle_gamma   90.00
#
_symmetry.space_group_name_H-M   'P 1'
#
loop_
_entity.id
_entity.type
_entity.pdbx_description
1 polymer ?
#
loop_
_entity_poly.entity_id
_entity_poly.type
_entity_poly.pdbx_seq_one_letter_code
_entity_poly.pdbx_strand_id
1 'polypeptide(L)'
;MTAQPDISAFLQQHIDANDFPSAVYLVAENGRIKLQDALGYAVVSPERIPARLDTIYDLASLTKVLVTGLLAGILFKEGRLEM
;
A
#
# COMPACT_ATOMS: atom_id res chain seq x y z
N MET A 1 15.05 21.10 11.01
CA MET A 1 14.91 20.20 9.85
C MET A 1 15.28 18.80 10.34
N THR A 2 14.30 18.06 10.86
CA THR A 2 14.48 16.62 11.09
C THR A 2 14.68 15.96 9.73
N ALA A 3 15.76 15.20 9.57
CA ALA A 3 15.96 14.39 8.38
C ALA A 3 14.74 13.48 8.24
N GLN A 4 13.97 13.68 7.16
CA GLN A 4 12.82 12.84 6.89
C GLN A 4 13.37 11.45 6.59
N PRO A 5 12.93 10.39 7.31
CA PRO A 5 13.42 9.05 7.04
C PRO A 5 13.10 8.70 5.59
N ASP A 6 14.11 8.25 4.86
CA ASP A 6 13.97 7.79 3.49
C ASP A 6 13.20 6.47 3.49
N ILE A 7 11.91 6.55 3.18
CA ILE A 7 11.00 5.39 3.13
C ILE A 7 11.51 4.37 2.11
N SER A 8 12.06 4.82 0.98
CA SER A 8 12.60 3.92 -0.03
C SER A 8 13.80 3.17 0.51
N ALA A 9 14.74 3.85 1.18
CA ALA A 9 15.89 3.19 1.80
C ALA A 9 15.47 2.17 2.87
N PHE A 10 14.49 2.51 3.72
CA PHE A 10 13.95 1.61 4.72
C PHE A 10 13.33 0.35 4.10
N LEU A 11 12.45 0.52 3.10
CA LEU A 11 11.80 -0.61 2.43
C LEU A 11 12.82 -1.46 1.66
N GLN A 12 13.79 -0.83 1.00
CA GLN A 12 14.86 -1.53 0.28
C GLN A 12 15.69 -2.39 1.23
N GLN A 13 16.04 -1.89 2.42
CA GLN A 13 16.77 -2.67 3.42
C GLN A 13 16.03 -3.96 3.80
N HIS A 14 14.70 -3.92 3.94
CA HIS A 14 13.89 -5.09 4.26
C HIS A 14 13.70 -6.04 3.07
N ILE A 15 13.67 -5.51 1.84
CA ILE A 15 13.72 -6.32 0.61
C ILE A 15 15.05 -7.06 0.52
N ASP A 16 16.17 -6.37 0.76
CA ASP A 16 17.51 -6.96 0.75
C ASP A 16 17.68 -8.03 1.86
N ALA A 17 16.98 -7.86 2.99
CA ALA A 17 16.90 -8.83 4.07
C ALA A 17 15.98 -10.05 3.77
N ASN A 18 15.28 -10.05 2.63
CA ASN A 18 14.28 -11.06 2.24
C ASN A 18 13.05 -11.15 3.14
N ASP A 19 12.66 -10.07 3.83
CA ASP A 19 11.43 -10.05 4.62
C ASP A 19 10.18 -10.06 3.72
N PHE A 20 10.27 -9.43 2.55
CA PHE A 20 9.27 -9.44 1.49
C PHE A 20 9.91 -9.12 0.12
N PRO A 21 9.32 -9.56 -1.01
CA PRO A 21 9.96 -9.45 -2.32
C PRO A 21 9.83 -8.05 -2.96
N SER A 22 8.81 -7.28 -2.59
CA SER A 22 8.56 -5.93 -3.10
C SER A 22 7.67 -5.12 -2.17
N ALA A 23 7.71 -3.80 -2.35
CA ALA A 23 6.78 -2.88 -1.72
C ALA A 23 6.51 -1.69 -2.64
N VAL A 24 5.27 -1.21 -2.62
CA VAL A 24 4.85 0.04 -3.26
C VAL A 24 4.23 0.91 -2.17
N TYR A 25 4.61 2.19 -2.14
CA TYR A 25 4.06 3.13 -1.17
C TYR A 25 3.70 4.48 -1.81
N LEU A 26 2.78 5.18 -1.17
CA LEU A 26 2.36 6.53 -1.54
C LEU A 26 2.05 7.33 -0.27
N VAL A 27 2.63 8.52 -0.17
CA VAL A 27 2.32 9.52 0.84
C VAL A 27 1.78 10.74 0.14
N ALA A 28 0.54 11.11 0.43
CA ALA A 28 -0.12 12.28 -0.13
C ALA A 28 -0.67 13.18 0.97
N GLU A 29 -0.62 14.48 0.71
CA GLU A 29 -1.15 15.52 1.60
C GLU A 29 -1.83 16.58 0.75
N ASN A 30 -3.05 16.97 1.14
CA ASN A 30 -3.84 17.99 0.42
C ASN A 30 -4.00 17.69 -1.08
N GLY A 31 -4.27 16.42 -1.41
CA GLY A 31 -4.45 15.96 -2.79
C GLY A 31 -3.17 15.93 -3.63
N ARG A 32 -2.00 16.18 -3.05
CA ARG A 32 -0.71 16.13 -3.76
C ARG A 32 0.14 14.98 -3.24
N ILE A 33 0.67 14.17 -4.15
CA ILE A 33 1.66 13.14 -3.83
C ILE A 33 2.95 13.84 -3.42
N LYS A 34 3.44 13.51 -2.22
CA LYS A 34 4.68 14.04 -1.65
C LYS A 34 5.83 13.06 -1.85
N LEU A 35 5.56 11.77 -1.64
CA LEU A 35 6.50 10.68 -1.81
C LEU A 35 5.75 9.48 -2.40
N GLN A 36 6.39 8.75 -3.29
CA GLN A 36 5.94 7.45 -3.77
C GLN A 36 7.12 6.72 -4.38
N ASP A 37 7.12 5.39 -4.31
CA ASP A 37 8.09 4.56 -4.98
C ASP A 37 7.55 3.14 -5.17
N ALA A 38 8.20 2.38 -6.05
CA ALA A 38 7.98 0.96 -6.27
C ALA A 38 9.33 0.24 -6.23
N LEU A 39 9.48 -0.67 -5.27
CA LEU A 39 10.76 -1.30 -4.96
C LEU A 39 10.65 -2.83 -5.04
N GLY A 40 11.75 -3.47 -5.44
CA GLY A 40 11.85 -4.92 -5.54
C GLY A 40 11.11 -5.50 -6.74
N TYR A 41 10.68 -6.77 -6.60
CA TYR A 41 10.07 -7.54 -7.68
C TYR A 41 8.68 -8.04 -7.28
N ALA A 42 7.67 -7.71 -8.10
CA ALA A 42 6.30 -8.20 -7.95
C ALA A 42 6.21 -9.72 -8.15
N VAL A 43 7.07 -10.26 -9.01
CA VAL A 43 7.24 -11.70 -9.21
C VAL A 43 8.71 -12.03 -9.06
N VAL A 44 9.03 -13.03 -8.23
CA VAL A 44 10.41 -13.50 -8.03
C VAL A 44 10.70 -14.81 -8.77
N SER A 45 9.65 -15.57 -9.12
CA SER A 45 9.69 -16.86 -9.81
C SER A 45 8.39 -17.07 -10.59
N PRO A 46 8.42 -17.64 -11.81
CA PRO A 46 9.60 -18.18 -12.51
C PRO A 46 10.51 -17.10 -13.14
N GLU A 47 9.99 -15.90 -13.35
CA GLU A 47 10.73 -14.75 -13.90
C GLU A 47 10.66 -13.57 -12.94
N ARG A 48 11.76 -12.81 -12.84
CA ARG A 48 11.81 -11.61 -12.02
C ARG A 48 11.12 -10.46 -12.73
N ILE A 49 9.95 -10.05 -12.23
CA ILE A 49 9.18 -8.92 -12.75
C ILE A 49 9.27 -7.76 -11.75
N PRO A 50 9.87 -6.61 -12.12
CA PRO A 50 9.95 -5.46 -11.24
C PRO A 50 8.56 -4.99 -10.77
N ALA A 51 8.47 -4.59 -9.51
CA ALA A 51 7.29 -3.87 -9.03
C ALA A 51 7.20 -2.51 -9.72
N ARG A 52 5.97 -2.05 -9.90
CA ARG A 52 5.60 -0.76 -10.50
C ARG A 52 4.54 -0.10 -9.63
N LEU A 53 4.36 1.22 -9.75
CA LEU A 53 3.36 1.96 -8.96
C LEU A 53 1.92 1.45 -9.14
N ASP A 54 1.65 0.76 -10.25
CA ASP A 54 0.36 0.14 -10.59
C ASP A 54 0.30 -1.37 -10.28
N THR A 55 1.28 -1.91 -9.55
CA THR A 55 1.28 -3.32 -9.15
C THR A 55 0.10 -3.60 -8.22
N ILE A 56 -0.68 -4.63 -8.56
CA ILE A 56 -1.84 -5.04 -7.78
C ILE A 56 -1.37 -6.01 -6.69
N TYR A 57 -1.67 -5.66 -5.44
CA TYR A 57 -1.42 -6.50 -4.26
C TYR A 57 -2.73 -6.98 -3.65
N ASP A 58 -2.72 -8.20 -3.11
CA ASP A 58 -3.84 -8.70 -2.31
C ASP A 58 -3.95 -7.89 -1.01
N LEU A 59 -5.08 -7.22 -0.83
CA LEU A 59 -5.30 -6.34 0.33
C LEU A 59 -5.61 -7.12 1.63
N ALA A 60 -5.91 -8.42 1.52
CA ALA A 60 -6.24 -9.29 2.65
C ALA A 60 -7.21 -8.61 3.63
N SER A 61 -6.84 -8.48 4.91
CA SER A 61 -7.69 -7.87 5.94
C SER A 61 -7.90 -6.36 5.80
N LEU A 62 -7.11 -5.63 5.00
CA LEU A 62 -7.38 -4.22 4.71
C LEU A 62 -8.73 -4.04 4.01
N THR A 63 -9.21 -5.06 3.30
CA THR A 63 -10.56 -5.11 2.72
C THR A 63 -11.65 -4.78 3.74
N LYS A 64 -11.49 -5.17 5.01
CA LYS A 64 -12.49 -4.91 6.05
C LYS A 64 -12.71 -3.42 6.25
N VAL A 65 -11.64 -2.63 6.35
CA VAL A 65 -11.75 -1.18 6.61
C VAL A 65 -12.02 -0.43 5.31
N LEU A 66 -11.30 -0.75 4.24
CA LEU A 66 -11.36 -0.02 2.96
C LEU A 66 -12.66 -0.29 2.19
N VAL A 67 -13.22 -1.49 2.32
CA VAL A 67 -14.41 -1.90 1.57
C VAL A 67 -15.59 -2.10 2.50
N THR A 68 -15.55 -3.09 3.38
CA THR A 68 -16.72 -3.45 4.21
C THR A 68 -17.13 -2.30 5.14
N GLY A 69 -16.18 -1.68 5.82
CA GLY A 69 -16.40 -0.56 6.72
C GLY A 69 -16.91 0.68 6.00
N LEU A 70 -16.31 1.00 4.84
CA LEU A 70 -16.79 2.10 3.98
C LEU A 70 -18.23 1.88 3.53
N LEU A 71 -18.55 0.69 3.01
CA LEU A 71 -19.91 0.34 2.59
C LEU A 71 -20.88 0.34 3.76
N ALA A 72 -20.49 -0.19 4.92
CA ALA A 72 -21.32 -0.16 6.13
C ALA A 72 -21.64 1.28 6.55
N GLY A 73 -20.65 2.19 6.53
CA GLY A 73 -20.85 3.60 6.83
C GLY A 73 -21.79 4.31 5.84
N ILE A 74 -21.66 4.00 4.55
CA ILE A 74 -22.57 4.49 3.51
C ILE A 74 -23.99 3.99 3.77
N LEU A 75 -24.17 2.69 3.99
CA LEU A 75 -25.49 2.08 4.22
C LEU A 75 -26.14 2.56 5.53
N PHE A 76 -25.34 2.75 6.59
CA PHE A 76 -25.82 3.33 7.85
C PHE A 76 -26.33 4.76 7.64
N LYS A 77 -25.57 5.59 6.92
CA LYS A 77 -25.98 6.96 6.55
C LYS A 77 -27.28 6.96 5.71
N GLU A 78 -27.47 5.95 4.87
CA GLU A 78 -28.68 5.76 4.06
C GLU A 78 -29.88 5.20 4.85
N GLY A 79 -29.72 4.84 6.13
CA GLY A 79 -30.78 4.19 6.92
C GLY A 79 -31.06 2.74 6.50
N ARG A 80 -30.10 2.10 5.81
CA ARG A 80 -30.20 0.72 5.28
C ARG A 80 -29.42 -0.31 6.10
N LEU A 81 -28.68 0.15 7.10
CA LEU A 81 -27.97 -0.68 8.06
C LEU A 81 -28.13 -0.03 9.44
N GLU A 82 -28.53 -0.81 10.44
CA GLU A 82 -28.63 -0.38 11.83
C GLU A 82 -27.42 -0.89 12.63
N MET A 83 -27.05 -0.18 13.70
CA MET A 83 -25.96 -0.58 14.60
C MET A 83 -26.48 -1.37 15.79
#